data_AF-A0A7X0AGJ7-F1
#
_entry.id   AF-A0A7X0AGJ7-F1
#
_cell.length_a   1.000
_cell.length_b   1.000
_cell.length_c   1.000
_cell.angle_alpha   90.00
_cell.angle_beta   90.00
_cell.angle_gamma   90.00
#
_symmetry.space_group_name_H-M   'P 1'
#
loop_
_entity.id
_entity.type
_entity.pdbx_description
1 polymer ?
#
loop_
_entity_poly.entity_id
_entity_poly.type
_entity_poly.pdbx_seq_one_letter_code
_entity_poly.pdbx_strand_id
1 'polypeptide(L)'
;MSWRAKLQEQRGAVFQKGQGDPLTQLTQPQNGRSDSLTKLTKPSCVSSVSDPSGNSANIGAAVLLDAPALKQLRARLLALAGANWIDAASIHRLHDLDVAACIGLDSRQLAGYLSLLEETAERHAGRVPAGHTAAIHCQLCGPVWAYPDVAAVLPVVDGWPRALGCPWCFVRKAGGYIPRPPVACEGCRHFTPDTISPAAGMGACGAGKGTQYPMQRRGCSHFHPIKKATL
;
A
#
# COMPACT_ATOMS: atom_id res chain seq x y z
N MET A 1 8.95 30.52 10.84
CA MET A 1 7.77 29.93 10.17
C MET A 1 7.92 28.42 10.11
N SER A 2 6.89 27.65 10.48
CA SER A 2 6.90 26.18 10.51
C SER A 2 6.84 25.59 9.09
N TRP A 3 7.50 24.46 8.86
CA TRP A 3 7.43 23.70 7.61
C TRP A 3 5.98 23.35 7.21
N ARG A 4 5.09 23.16 8.19
CA ARG A 4 3.65 22.93 7.96
C ARG A 4 2.96 24.10 7.26
N ALA A 5 3.38 25.34 7.55
CA ALA A 5 2.82 26.54 6.91
C ALA A 5 3.22 26.61 5.42
N LYS A 6 4.46 26.26 5.08
CA LYS A 6 4.93 26.23 3.68
C LYS A 6 4.22 25.16 2.83
N LEU A 7 3.89 24.00 3.42
CA LEU A 7 3.13 22.96 2.73
C LEU A 7 1.67 23.36 2.46
N GLN A 8 1.06 24.13 3.35
CA GLN A 8 -0.31 24.62 3.18
C GLN A 8 -0.41 25.66 2.05
N GLU A 9 0.59 26.54 1.95
CA GLU A 9 0.68 27.58 0.92
C GLU A 9 0.88 26.98 -0.49
N GLN A 10 1.75 25.98 -0.62
CA GLN A 10 1.99 25.31 -1.91
C GLN A 10 0.77 24.53 -2.44
N ARG A 11 -0.12 24.05 -1.54
CA ARG A 11 -1.32 23.31 -1.92
C ARG A 11 -2.43 24.20 -2.47
N GLY A 12 -2.48 25.47 -2.10
CA GLY A 12 -3.46 26.42 -2.64
C GLY A 12 -3.27 26.72 -4.13
N ALA A 13 -2.04 26.61 -4.65
CA ALA A 13 -1.70 27.01 -6.01
C ALA A 13 -2.04 25.96 -7.10
N VAL A 14 -2.27 24.69 -6.73
CA VAL A 14 -2.40 23.60 -7.73
C VAL A 14 -3.85 23.37 -8.16
N PHE A 15 -4.84 23.86 -7.43
CA PHE A 15 -6.26 23.48 -7.64
C PHE A 15 -7.04 24.31 -8.69
N GLN A 16 -6.43 25.28 -9.37
CA GLN A 16 -7.14 26.16 -10.33
C GLN A 16 -6.99 25.80 -11.82
N LYS A 17 -6.35 24.68 -12.19
CA LYS A 17 -6.24 24.25 -13.60
C LYS A 17 -6.86 22.87 -13.80
N GLY A 18 -8.15 22.82 -14.12
CA GLY A 18 -8.78 21.55 -14.53
C GLY A 18 -10.31 21.51 -14.47
N GLN A 19 -11.01 22.54 -14.96
CA GLN A 19 -12.40 22.38 -15.37
C GLN A 19 -12.40 22.20 -16.90
N GLY A 20 -12.71 20.99 -17.35
CA GLY A 20 -12.97 20.63 -18.74
C GLY A 20 -14.28 19.84 -18.80
N ASP A 21 -15.11 20.18 -19.79
CA ASP A 21 -16.53 19.84 -19.94
C ASP A 21 -16.88 18.35 -20.07
N PRO A 22 -18.14 17.96 -19.77
CA PRO A 22 -18.63 16.58 -19.82
C PRO A 22 -19.46 16.31 -21.08
N LEU A 23 -19.06 15.38 -21.95
CA LEU A 23 -19.99 14.64 -22.82
C LEU A 23 -19.29 13.52 -23.59
N THR A 24 -19.75 12.29 -23.42
CA THR A 24 -20.26 11.42 -24.50
C THR A 24 -20.53 10.02 -23.92
N GLN A 25 -21.81 9.63 -23.93
CA GLN A 25 -22.30 8.31 -23.60
C GLN A 25 -21.92 7.31 -24.69
N LEU A 26 -21.45 6.12 -24.30
CA LEU A 26 -21.33 4.97 -25.21
C LEU A 26 -22.03 3.77 -24.57
N THR A 27 -23.06 3.34 -25.29
CA THR A 27 -23.97 2.21 -25.10
C THR A 27 -23.26 0.86 -25.02
N GLN A 28 -23.72 0.02 -24.08
CA GLN A 28 -23.43 -1.41 -24.01
C GLN A 28 -24.25 -2.19 -25.05
N PRO A 29 -23.74 -3.35 -25.49
CA PRO A 29 -24.59 -4.49 -25.82
C PRO A 29 -24.40 -5.65 -24.83
N GLN A 30 -25.53 -6.24 -24.44
CA GLN A 30 -25.64 -7.51 -23.73
C GLN A 30 -25.48 -8.68 -24.70
N ASN A 31 -24.78 -9.74 -24.27
CA ASN A 31 -24.84 -11.14 -24.71
C ASN A 31 -24.01 -11.91 -23.64
N GLY A 32 -24.36 -13.05 -23.05
CA GLY A 32 -25.25 -14.13 -23.44
C GLY A 32 -24.46 -15.45 -23.37
N ARG A 33 -24.76 -16.29 -22.37
CA ARG A 33 -24.78 -17.77 -22.42
C ARG A 33 -23.49 -18.62 -22.22
N SER A 34 -23.51 -19.34 -21.09
CA SER A 34 -23.24 -20.78 -20.83
C SER A 34 -21.86 -21.44 -21.01
N ASP A 35 -21.40 -22.00 -19.88
CA ASP A 35 -20.83 -23.33 -19.63
C ASP A 35 -19.98 -24.02 -20.70
N SER A 36 -18.71 -24.26 -20.36
CA SER A 36 -18.08 -25.59 -20.46
C SER A 36 -16.74 -25.65 -19.74
N LEU A 37 -16.67 -26.52 -18.74
CA LEU A 37 -15.45 -26.93 -18.05
C LEU A 37 -14.58 -27.77 -19.00
N THR A 38 -13.40 -27.28 -19.37
CA THR A 38 -12.32 -28.11 -19.91
C THR A 38 -11.08 -27.97 -19.03
N LYS A 39 -10.59 -29.13 -18.55
CA LYS A 39 -9.29 -29.30 -17.90
C LYS A 39 -8.20 -28.74 -18.83
N LEU A 40 -7.48 -27.73 -18.36
CA LEU A 40 -6.30 -27.21 -19.04
C LEU A 40 -5.02 -27.74 -18.37
N THR A 41 -4.31 -28.55 -19.14
CA THR A 41 -2.95 -29.01 -18.89
C THR A 41 -1.97 -27.82 -18.95
N LYS A 42 -0.96 -27.82 -18.07
CA LYS A 42 0.10 -26.79 -17.93
C LYS A 42 0.77 -26.40 -19.26
N PRO A 43 1.20 -25.12 -19.36
CA PRO A 43 2.52 -24.85 -19.92
C PRO A 43 3.39 -23.98 -19.00
N SER A 44 4.65 -24.40 -18.88
CA SER A 44 5.79 -23.59 -18.42
C SER A 44 6.13 -22.59 -19.53
N CYS A 45 5.96 -21.30 -19.30
CA CYS A 45 6.42 -20.24 -20.19
C CYS A 45 6.88 -19.04 -19.36
N VAL A 46 8.20 -18.85 -19.27
CA VAL A 46 8.82 -17.59 -18.89
C VAL A 46 8.74 -16.70 -20.13
N SER A 47 7.84 -15.72 -20.14
CA SER A 47 7.79 -14.69 -21.17
C SER A 47 8.35 -13.40 -20.59
N SER A 48 9.58 -13.11 -20.98
CA SER A 48 10.25 -11.83 -20.80
C SER A 48 9.54 -10.78 -21.65
N VAL A 49 8.72 -9.93 -21.03
CA VAL A 49 8.21 -8.71 -21.66
C VAL A 49 9.30 -7.66 -21.60
N SER A 50 9.86 -7.35 -22.77
CA SER A 50 10.77 -6.21 -22.99
C SER A 50 9.91 -4.98 -23.27
N ASP A 51 9.81 -4.06 -22.31
CA ASP A 51 9.31 -2.71 -22.57
C ASP A 51 10.43 -1.86 -23.20
N PRO A 52 10.24 -1.28 -24.39
CA PRO A 52 11.11 -0.24 -24.92
C PRO A 52 10.54 1.14 -24.57
N SER A 53 11.45 2.12 -24.41
CA SER A 53 11.18 3.56 -24.21
C SER A 53 11.02 3.99 -22.75
N GLY A 54 11.87 4.80 -22.15
CA GLY A 54 12.89 5.69 -22.71
C GLY A 54 13.11 6.83 -21.71
N ASN A 55 13.98 6.62 -20.72
CA ASN A 55 14.75 7.64 -19.97
C ASN A 55 15.64 6.98 -18.90
N SER A 56 16.48 6.03 -19.32
CA SER A 56 17.49 5.36 -18.45
C SER A 56 18.89 5.98 -18.56
N ALA A 57 19.00 7.24 -18.98
CA ALA A 57 20.27 7.93 -19.08
C ALA A 57 20.60 8.68 -17.77
N ASN A 58 20.79 7.95 -16.67
CA ASN A 58 21.60 8.43 -15.53
C ASN A 58 22.02 7.35 -14.51
N ILE A 59 21.84 6.05 -14.80
CA ILE A 59 22.38 4.95 -13.99
C ILE A 59 23.63 4.41 -14.69
N GLY A 60 24.64 5.28 -14.85
CA GLY A 60 25.82 5.01 -15.67
C GLY A 60 27.14 5.44 -15.05
N ALA A 61 27.14 5.81 -13.77
CA ALA A 61 28.35 5.94 -12.99
C ALA A 61 28.25 5.00 -11.80
N ALA A 62 28.37 3.69 -12.07
CA ALA A 62 28.89 2.77 -11.08
C ALA A 62 30.32 3.25 -10.78
N VAL A 63 30.42 4.24 -9.89
CA VAL A 63 31.68 4.56 -9.24
C VAL A 63 32.16 3.23 -8.69
N LEU A 64 33.34 2.79 -9.14
CA LEU A 64 34.10 1.74 -8.48
C LEU A 64 34.37 2.26 -7.06
N LEU A 65 33.40 2.06 -6.18
CA LEU A 65 33.50 2.50 -4.81
C LEU A 65 34.59 1.67 -4.16
N ASP A 66 35.49 2.36 -3.49
CA ASP A 66 36.60 1.72 -2.81
C ASP A 66 36.03 0.80 -1.72
N ALA A 67 36.40 -0.48 -1.75
CA ALA A 67 35.92 -1.50 -0.81
C ALA A 67 36.11 -1.10 0.68
N PRO A 68 37.19 -0.43 1.09
CA PRO A 68 37.34 0.18 2.42
C PRO A 68 36.22 1.16 2.79
N ALA A 69 35.77 2.02 1.86
CA ALA A 69 34.71 2.99 2.14
C ALA A 69 33.36 2.29 2.39
N LEU A 70 33.03 1.27 1.60
CA LEU A 70 31.84 0.45 1.82
C LEU A 70 31.90 -0.30 3.15
N LYS A 71 33.06 -0.85 3.51
CA LYS A 71 33.26 -1.53 4.80
C LYS A 71 33.09 -0.57 5.98
N GLN A 72 33.63 0.64 5.88
CA GLN A 72 33.48 1.68 6.91
C GLN A 72 32.03 2.12 7.04
N LEU A 73 31.32 2.30 5.93
CA LEU A 73 29.90 2.66 5.93
C LEU A 73 29.04 1.54 6.54
N ARG A 74 29.31 0.28 6.20
CA ARG A 74 28.62 -0.87 6.81
C ARG A 74 28.87 -0.94 8.32
N ALA A 75 30.10 -0.69 8.78
CA ALA A 75 30.41 -0.60 10.21
C ALA A 75 29.63 0.54 10.91
N ARG A 76 29.51 1.70 10.25
CA ARG A 76 28.70 2.83 10.75
C ARG A 76 27.21 2.48 10.84
N LEU A 77 26.65 1.80 9.83
CA LEU A 77 25.27 1.31 9.84
C LEU A 77 25.03 0.32 10.99
N LEU A 78 25.96 -0.62 11.22
CA LEU A 78 25.88 -1.57 12.33
C LEU A 78 25.91 -0.87 13.69
N ALA A 79 26.78 0.13 13.87
CA ALA A 79 26.82 0.91 15.11
C ALA A 79 25.51 1.68 15.35
N LEU A 80 24.94 2.30 14.31
CA LEU A 80 23.65 2.97 14.39
C LEU A 80 22.51 1.98 14.66
N ALA A 81 22.52 0.80 14.04
CA ALA A 81 21.52 -0.24 14.29
C ALA A 81 21.53 -0.67 15.77
N GLY A 82 22.72 -0.92 16.34
CA GLY A 82 22.87 -1.23 17.76
C GLY A 82 22.34 -0.13 18.68
N ALA A 83 22.58 1.14 18.35
CA ALA A 83 22.07 2.28 19.13
C ALA A 83 20.54 2.46 19.06
N ASN A 84 19.90 1.93 18.01
CA ASN A 84 18.45 2.06 17.78
C ASN A 84 17.69 0.73 17.97
N TRP A 85 18.34 -0.30 18.53
CA TRP A 85 17.74 -1.63 18.77
C TRP A 85 17.28 -2.37 17.51
N ILE A 86 17.91 -2.07 16.37
CA ILE A 86 17.62 -2.71 15.08
C ILE A 86 18.49 -3.94 14.92
N ASP A 87 17.91 -5.05 14.45
CA ASP A 87 18.62 -6.32 14.22
C ASP A 87 19.75 -6.16 13.19
N ALA A 88 20.98 -6.47 13.61
CA ALA A 88 22.17 -6.42 12.76
C ALA A 88 22.06 -7.32 11.52
N ALA A 89 21.28 -8.41 11.58
CA ALA A 89 21.07 -9.28 10.41
C ALA A 89 20.41 -8.55 9.24
N SER A 90 19.61 -7.51 9.50
CA SER A 90 19.03 -6.67 8.45
C SER A 90 20.10 -5.88 7.71
N ILE A 91 21.16 -5.41 8.40
CA ILE A 91 22.29 -4.71 7.78
C ILE A 91 23.17 -5.69 7.00
N HIS A 92 23.39 -6.90 7.52
CA HIS A 92 24.18 -7.91 6.83
C HIS A 92 23.55 -8.35 5.51
N ARG A 93 22.21 -8.37 5.42
CA ARG A 93 21.46 -8.71 4.20
C ARG A 93 21.44 -7.61 3.14
N LEU A 94 21.89 -6.38 3.45
CA LEU A 94 21.94 -5.31 2.46
C LEU A 94 22.95 -5.62 1.36
N HIS A 95 22.55 -5.39 0.12
CA HIS A 95 23.43 -5.48 -1.02
C HIS A 95 24.42 -4.31 -1.00
N ASP A 96 25.61 -4.49 -1.55
CA ASP A 96 26.64 -3.44 -1.53
C ASP A 96 26.20 -2.19 -2.32
N LEU A 97 25.31 -2.35 -3.31
CA LEU A 97 24.66 -1.22 -3.99
C LEU A 97 23.75 -0.39 -3.06
N ASP A 98 23.04 -1.03 -2.13
CA ASP A 98 22.19 -0.33 -1.16
C ASP A 98 23.04 0.38 -0.10
N VAL A 99 24.14 -0.26 0.31
CA VAL A 99 25.14 0.35 1.20
C VAL A 99 25.78 1.56 0.51
N ALA A 100 26.18 1.42 -0.76
CA ALA A 100 26.71 2.50 -1.59
C ALA A 100 25.77 3.70 -1.71
N ALA A 101 24.46 3.45 -1.86
CA ALA A 101 23.45 4.50 -1.94
C ALA A 101 23.36 5.36 -0.66
N CYS A 102 23.92 4.89 0.46
CA CYS A 102 23.95 5.61 1.73
C CYS A 102 25.17 6.55 1.88
N ILE A 103 26.06 6.60 0.88
CA ILE A 103 27.22 7.50 0.91
C ILE A 103 26.74 8.96 0.96
N GLY A 104 27.38 9.76 1.82
CA GLY A 104 27.06 11.17 2.01
C GLY A 104 25.88 11.44 2.95
N LEU A 105 25.16 10.41 3.40
CA LEU A 105 24.08 10.58 4.37
C LEU A 105 24.63 10.85 5.79
N ASP A 106 24.00 11.80 6.47
CA ASP A 106 24.27 12.08 7.88
C ASP A 106 23.67 10.99 8.80
N SER A 107 24.02 11.01 10.09
CA SER A 107 23.59 9.97 11.02
C SER A 107 22.07 9.92 11.23
N ARG A 108 21.37 11.05 11.11
CA ARG A 108 19.91 11.13 11.25
C ARG A 108 19.24 10.54 10.02
N GLN A 109 19.74 10.84 8.83
CA GLN A 109 19.27 10.25 7.57
C GLN A 109 19.49 8.74 7.55
N LEU A 110 20.68 8.27 7.98
CA LEU A 110 20.96 6.84 8.11
C LEU A 110 20.03 6.16 9.11
N ALA A 111 19.80 6.75 10.28
CA ALA A 111 18.86 6.20 11.25
C ALA A 111 17.43 6.09 10.67
N GLY A 112 16.95 7.13 9.98
CA GLY A 112 15.65 7.08 9.29
C GLY A 112 15.59 6.01 8.20
N TYR A 113 16.66 5.82 7.43
CA TYR A 113 16.76 4.74 6.45
C TYR A 113 16.67 3.36 7.12
N LEU A 114 17.37 3.16 8.24
CA LEU A 114 17.31 1.90 8.99
C LEU A 114 15.91 1.60 9.52
N SER A 115 15.19 2.61 10.04
CA SER A 115 13.78 2.43 10.45
C SER A 115 12.89 2.01 9.27
N LEU A 116 13.08 2.60 8.08
CA LEU A 116 12.32 2.20 6.89
C LEU A 116 12.60 0.76 6.44
N LEU A 117 13.84 0.27 6.60
CA LEU A 117 14.20 -1.12 6.32
C LEU A 117 13.50 -2.08 7.29
N GLU A 118 13.48 -1.74 8.58
CA GLU A 118 12.79 -2.53 9.60
C GLU A 118 11.29 -2.59 9.34
N GLU A 119 10.63 -1.45 9.11
CA GLU A 119 9.21 -1.41 8.76
C GLU A 119 8.88 -2.23 7.49
N THR A 120 9.82 -2.25 6.54
CA THR A 120 9.69 -3.06 5.31
C THR A 120 9.80 -4.55 5.61
N ALA A 121 10.74 -4.94 6.48
CA ALA A 121 10.89 -6.32 6.93
C ALA A 121 9.66 -6.80 7.72
N GLU A 122 9.10 -5.97 8.60
CA GLU A 122 7.88 -6.28 9.34
C GLU A 122 6.69 -6.51 8.40
N ARG A 123 6.52 -5.64 7.39
CA ARG A 123 5.49 -5.80 6.36
C ARG A 123 5.66 -7.08 5.56
N HIS A 124 6.88 -7.43 5.16
CA HIS A 124 7.16 -8.70 4.50
C HIS A 124 6.81 -9.91 5.37
N ALA A 125 7.02 -9.80 6.69
CA ALA A 125 6.65 -10.81 7.67
C ALA A 125 5.15 -10.82 8.01
N GLY A 126 4.33 -9.98 7.36
CA GLY A 126 2.89 -9.88 7.60
C GLY A 126 2.54 -9.22 8.94
N ARG A 127 3.47 -8.47 9.54
CA ARG A 127 3.27 -7.72 10.80
C ARG A 127 3.06 -6.23 10.52
N VAL A 128 2.18 -5.61 11.29
CA VAL A 128 1.92 -4.17 11.24
C VAL A 128 3.08 -3.45 11.91
N PRO A 129 3.78 -2.53 11.21
CA PRO A 129 4.88 -1.82 11.86
C PRO A 129 4.44 -0.94 13.02
N ALA A 130 5.35 -0.70 13.95
CA ALA A 130 5.08 0.14 15.11
C ALA A 130 4.56 1.53 14.68
N GLY A 131 3.52 2.03 15.36
CA GLY A 131 2.91 3.32 15.04
C GLY A 131 1.94 3.31 13.84
N HIS A 132 1.83 2.21 13.07
CA HIS A 132 0.82 2.09 12.00
C HIS A 132 -0.56 1.78 12.58
N THR A 133 -1.22 2.78 13.15
CA THR A 133 -2.50 2.64 13.87
C THR A 133 -3.69 3.23 13.14
N ALA A 134 -3.49 3.90 12.00
CA ALA A 134 -4.57 4.47 11.21
C ALA A 134 -5.01 3.52 10.08
N ALA A 135 -6.32 3.44 9.85
CA ALA A 135 -6.87 2.66 8.76
C ALA A 135 -7.08 3.55 7.52
N ILE A 136 -6.61 3.08 6.37
CA ILE A 136 -6.82 3.72 5.06
C ILE A 136 -7.39 2.71 4.07
N HIS A 137 -8.03 3.17 3.00
CA HIS A 137 -8.50 2.32 1.90
C HIS A 137 -7.61 2.52 0.66
N CYS A 138 -6.85 1.48 0.33
CA CYS A 138 -6.01 1.45 -0.86
C CYS A 138 -6.80 0.85 -2.05
N GLN A 139 -6.71 1.49 -3.22
CA GLN A 139 -7.35 0.99 -4.45
C GLN A 139 -6.94 -0.44 -4.82
N LEU A 140 -5.67 -0.80 -4.57
CA LEU A 140 -5.13 -2.11 -4.90
C LEU A 140 -5.30 -3.11 -3.75
N CYS A 141 -4.98 -2.70 -2.52
CA CYS A 141 -4.93 -3.64 -1.41
C CYS A 141 -6.26 -3.76 -0.64
N GLY A 142 -7.20 -2.81 -0.78
CA GLY A 142 -8.33 -2.67 0.13
C GLY A 142 -7.92 -1.98 1.44
N PRO A 143 -8.60 -2.26 2.58
CA PRO A 143 -8.23 -1.67 3.86
C PRO A 143 -6.86 -2.14 4.36
N VAL A 144 -6.04 -1.21 4.81
CA VAL A 144 -4.70 -1.48 5.35
C VAL A 144 -4.37 -0.54 6.50
N TRP A 145 -3.43 -0.95 7.35
CA TRP A 145 -2.84 -0.09 8.37
C TRP A 145 -1.77 0.83 7.77
N ALA A 146 -1.79 2.09 8.18
CA ALA A 146 -0.84 3.12 7.81
C ALA A 146 -0.49 3.99 9.01
N TYR A 147 0.57 4.77 8.87
CA TYR A 147 0.93 5.78 9.85
C TYR A 147 -0.15 6.88 9.92
N PRO A 148 -0.53 7.38 11.10
CA PRO A 148 -1.54 8.43 11.23
C PRO A 148 -1.29 9.68 10.37
N ASP A 149 -0.04 10.15 10.31
CA ASP A 149 0.32 11.32 9.50
C ASP A 149 0.08 11.09 8.00
N VAL A 150 0.26 9.85 7.51
CA VAL A 150 -0.07 9.49 6.12
C VAL A 150 -1.58 9.53 5.93
N ALA A 151 -2.35 8.93 6.84
CA ALA A 151 -3.82 8.95 6.75
C ALA A 151 -4.39 10.38 6.78
N ALA A 152 -3.80 11.27 7.59
CA ALA A 152 -4.25 12.65 7.76
C ALA A 152 -4.10 13.52 6.52
N VAL A 153 -3.18 13.18 5.60
CA VAL A 153 -2.96 13.96 4.37
C VAL A 153 -3.65 13.40 3.13
N LEU A 154 -4.33 12.25 3.26
CA LEU A 154 -5.07 11.64 2.15
C LEU A 154 -6.47 12.24 2.02
N PRO A 155 -7.02 12.33 0.80
CA PRO A 155 -8.42 12.72 0.62
C PRO A 155 -9.34 11.69 1.29
N VAL A 156 -10.36 12.19 2.00
CA VAL A 156 -11.37 11.35 2.64
C VAL A 156 -12.55 11.21 1.69
N VAL A 157 -12.84 9.98 1.25
CA VAL A 157 -13.99 9.65 0.39
C VAL A 157 -14.78 8.55 1.09
N ASP A 158 -16.09 8.73 1.21
CA ASP A 158 -17.00 7.81 1.90
C ASP A 158 -16.62 7.57 3.37
N GLY A 159 -16.01 8.58 4.01
CA GLY A 159 -15.51 8.51 5.38
C GLY A 159 -14.20 7.73 5.55
N TRP A 160 -13.50 7.39 4.47
CA TRP A 160 -12.21 6.69 4.51
C TRP A 160 -11.10 7.51 3.83
N PRO A 161 -9.91 7.65 4.43
CA PRO A 161 -8.74 8.15 3.72
C PRO A 161 -8.39 7.23 2.55
N ARG A 162 -8.31 7.78 1.32
CA ARG A 162 -8.10 7.01 0.10
C ARG A 162 -6.69 7.16 -0.44
N ALA A 163 -6.07 6.03 -0.75
CA ALA A 163 -4.77 5.98 -1.39
C ALA A 163 -4.83 5.19 -2.71
N LEU A 164 -4.15 5.70 -3.76
CA LEU A 164 -3.98 4.97 -5.02
C LEU A 164 -3.05 3.77 -4.84
N GLY A 165 -2.01 3.93 -4.00
CA GLY A 165 -1.10 2.88 -3.57
C GLY A 165 -0.81 2.99 -2.08
N CYS A 166 -0.46 1.89 -1.44
CA CYS A 166 -0.11 1.87 -0.03
C CYS A 166 1.23 1.16 0.18
N PRO A 167 1.86 1.33 1.36
CA PRO A 167 3.10 0.64 1.70
C PRO A 167 3.00 -0.90 1.67
N TRP A 168 1.80 -1.49 1.58
CA TRP A 168 1.59 -2.93 1.49
C TRP A 168 1.46 -3.46 0.05
N CYS A 169 1.43 -2.59 -0.96
CA CYS A 169 1.22 -3.01 -2.35
C CYS A 169 2.29 -3.97 -2.87
N PHE A 170 3.56 -3.79 -2.49
CA PHE A 170 4.63 -4.73 -2.88
C PHE A 170 4.49 -6.07 -2.17
N VAL A 171 4.07 -6.09 -0.89
CA VAL A 171 3.79 -7.34 -0.15
C VAL A 171 2.68 -8.11 -0.86
N ARG A 172 1.58 -7.44 -1.23
CA ARG A 172 0.50 -8.04 -2.03
C ARG A 172 1.02 -8.63 -3.33
N LYS A 173 1.83 -7.85 -4.07
CA LYS A 173 2.39 -8.27 -5.36
C LYS A 173 3.28 -9.51 -5.21
N ALA A 174 4.00 -9.62 -4.09
CA ALA A 174 4.81 -10.78 -3.74
C ALA A 174 3.98 -11.96 -3.17
N GLY A 175 2.65 -11.86 -3.11
CA GLY A 175 1.79 -12.90 -2.53
C GLY A 175 1.82 -12.98 -1.00
N GLY A 176 2.40 -11.99 -0.33
CA GLY A 176 2.51 -11.94 1.13
C GLY A 176 1.18 -11.63 1.82
N TYR A 177 1.09 -12.03 3.10
CA TYR A 177 -0.06 -11.72 3.96
C TYR A 177 -0.09 -10.24 4.33
N ILE A 178 -1.30 -9.64 4.33
CA ILE A 178 -1.51 -8.26 4.78
C ILE A 178 -2.48 -8.27 5.97
N PRO A 179 -2.03 -7.89 7.18
CA PRO A 179 -2.89 -7.72 8.34
C PRO A 179 -3.90 -6.60 8.07
N ARG A 180 -5.17 -6.87 8.35
CA ARG A 180 -6.28 -5.98 7.98
C ARG A 180 -6.80 -5.21 9.19
N PRO A 181 -7.11 -3.91 9.05
CA PRO A 181 -7.87 -3.22 10.07
C PRO A 181 -9.26 -3.85 10.19
N PRO A 182 -9.82 -3.90 11.41
CA PRO A 182 -11.17 -4.40 11.63
C PRO A 182 -12.20 -3.48 10.94
N VAL A 183 -13.09 -4.06 10.14
CA VAL A 183 -14.19 -3.38 9.47
C VAL A 183 -15.52 -4.07 9.76
N ALA A 184 -16.60 -3.29 9.79
CA ALA A 184 -17.97 -3.79 9.93
C ALA A 184 -18.58 -4.04 8.53
N CYS A 185 -19.45 -5.05 8.42
CA CYS A 185 -20.09 -5.41 7.16
C CYS A 185 -21.11 -4.39 6.68
N GLU A 186 -21.84 -3.78 7.62
CA GLU A 186 -22.87 -2.76 7.33
C GLU A 186 -22.33 -1.56 6.53
N GLY A 187 -21.05 -1.24 6.68
CA GLY A 187 -20.39 -0.17 5.94
C GLY A 187 -19.86 -0.58 4.57
N CYS A 188 -20.10 -1.82 4.13
CA CYS A 188 -19.53 -2.39 2.91
C CYS A 188 -20.55 -2.47 1.78
N ARG A 189 -20.18 -2.06 0.56
CA ARG A 189 -21.05 -2.14 -0.64
C ARG A 189 -21.49 -3.56 -1.00
N HIS A 190 -20.76 -4.57 -0.53
CA HIS A 190 -21.05 -5.97 -0.82
C HIS A 190 -22.03 -6.58 0.19
N PHE A 191 -22.39 -5.87 1.26
CA PHE A 191 -23.29 -6.38 2.27
C PHE A 191 -24.74 -6.19 1.83
N THR A 192 -25.52 -7.27 1.87
CA THR A 192 -26.97 -7.26 1.62
C THR A 192 -27.67 -7.73 2.89
N PRO A 193 -28.40 -6.85 3.59
CA PRO A 193 -29.19 -7.25 4.76
C PRO A 193 -30.20 -8.34 4.41
N ASP A 194 -30.44 -9.27 5.32
CA ASP A 194 -31.51 -10.25 5.23
C ASP A 194 -32.86 -9.56 5.50
N THR A 195 -33.79 -9.69 4.56
CA THR A 195 -35.13 -9.09 4.64
C THR A 195 -36.07 -9.86 5.56
N ILE A 196 -35.75 -11.11 5.93
CA ILE A 196 -36.59 -11.95 6.77
C ILE A 196 -36.48 -11.54 8.24
N SER A 197 -35.29 -11.11 8.68
CA SER A 197 -35.06 -10.65 10.06
C SER A 197 -34.16 -9.41 10.10
N PRO A 198 -34.66 -8.25 9.65
CA PRO A 198 -33.89 -7.00 9.64
C PRO A 198 -33.44 -6.59 11.06
N ALA A 199 -34.21 -6.96 12.10
CA ALA A 199 -33.87 -6.69 13.49
C ALA A 199 -32.66 -7.52 14.00
N ALA A 200 -32.46 -8.75 13.49
CA ALA A 200 -31.28 -9.56 13.83
C ALA A 200 -30.02 -9.07 13.10
N GLY A 201 -30.20 -8.23 12.07
CA GLY A 201 -29.13 -7.60 11.32
C GLY A 201 -28.33 -8.53 10.42
N MET A 202 -28.60 -9.84 10.40
CA MET A 202 -27.87 -10.78 9.54
C MET A 202 -27.94 -10.36 8.07
N GLY A 203 -26.89 -10.67 7.31
CA GLY A 203 -26.89 -10.43 5.88
C GLY A 203 -25.86 -11.28 5.14
N ALA A 204 -25.94 -11.24 3.82
CA ALA A 204 -25.05 -11.95 2.92
C ALA A 204 -23.94 -11.01 2.42
N CYS A 205 -22.74 -11.57 2.21
CA CYS A 205 -21.65 -10.88 1.55
C CYS A 205 -21.60 -11.26 0.07
N GLY A 206 -21.88 -10.32 -0.82
CA GLY A 206 -21.76 -10.48 -2.28
C GLY A 206 -20.34 -10.80 -2.77
N ALA A 207 -19.31 -10.65 -1.91
CA ALA A 207 -17.95 -11.12 -2.18
C ALA A 207 -17.71 -12.59 -1.76
N GLY A 208 -18.75 -13.36 -1.48
CA GLY A 208 -18.67 -14.80 -1.19
C GLY A 208 -18.05 -15.15 0.16
N LYS A 209 -18.24 -14.31 1.18
CA LYS A 209 -17.70 -14.54 2.56
C LYS A 209 -18.72 -15.13 3.54
N GLY A 210 -19.80 -15.73 3.02
CA GLY A 210 -20.87 -16.32 3.82
C GLY A 210 -21.78 -15.30 4.50
N THR A 211 -22.56 -15.79 5.46
CA THR A 211 -23.40 -14.98 6.34
C THR A 211 -22.53 -14.28 7.39
N GLN A 212 -22.79 -13.00 7.60
CA GLN A 212 -21.97 -12.17 8.47
C GLN A 212 -22.87 -11.26 9.29
N TYR A 213 -22.53 -11.06 10.56
CA TYR A 213 -23.17 -10.04 11.37
C TYR A 213 -22.70 -8.64 10.91
N PRO A 214 -23.62 -7.67 10.81
CA PRO A 214 -23.39 -6.38 10.17
C PRO A 214 -22.39 -5.56 10.96
N MET A 215 -22.54 -5.54 12.29
CA MET A 215 -21.72 -4.79 13.24
C MET A 215 -20.45 -5.56 13.66
N GLN A 216 -20.32 -6.85 13.32
CA GLN A 216 -19.15 -7.63 13.72
C GLN A 216 -17.90 -7.15 12.97
N ARG A 217 -16.95 -6.65 13.75
CA ARG A 217 -15.65 -6.19 13.27
C ARG A 217 -14.77 -7.37 12.89
N ARG A 218 -14.22 -7.36 11.66
CA ARG A 218 -13.31 -8.40 11.16
C ARG A 218 -12.32 -7.86 10.15
N GLY A 219 -11.25 -8.61 9.88
CA GLY A 219 -10.36 -8.34 8.76
C GLY A 219 -11.00 -8.76 7.43
N CYS A 220 -11.15 -7.82 6.48
CA CYS A 220 -11.71 -8.13 5.15
C CYS A 220 -10.91 -7.45 4.04
N SER A 221 -10.32 -8.23 3.14
CA SER A 221 -9.60 -7.71 1.96
C SER A 221 -10.52 -7.16 0.87
N HIS A 222 -11.80 -7.55 0.88
CA HIS A 222 -12.80 -7.16 -0.12
C HIS A 222 -13.74 -6.06 0.39
N PHE A 223 -13.45 -5.48 1.55
CA PHE A 223 -14.26 -4.39 2.06
C PHE A 223 -14.14 -3.17 1.14
N HIS A 224 -15.29 -2.60 0.81
CA HIS A 224 -15.39 -1.40 0.01
C HIS A 224 -16.45 -0.51 0.64
N PRO A 225 -16.08 0.69 1.12
CA PRO A 225 -17.02 1.53 1.85
C PRO A 225 -18.22 1.91 0.98
N ILE A 226 -19.41 1.94 1.58
CA ILE A 226 -20.62 2.48 0.95
C ILE A 226 -20.49 4.00 0.83
N LYS A 227 -20.95 4.57 -0.29
CA LYS A 227 -21.03 6.02 -0.44
C LYS A 227 -21.92 6.61 0.63
N LYS A 228 -21.35 7.49 1.47
CA LYS A 228 -22.18 8.25 2.41
C LYS A 228 -23.01 9.23 1.60
N ALA A 229 -24.33 9.20 1.77
CA ALA A 229 -25.17 10.28 1.28
C ALA A 229 -24.65 11.59 1.88
N THR A 230 -24.24 12.52 1.04
CA THR A 230 -23.88 13.87 1.48
C THR A 230 -25.22 14.54 1.80
N LEU A 231 -25.54 14.64 3.09
CA LEU A 231 -26.67 15.41 3.58
C LEU A 231 -26.39 16.91 3.42
#